data_AF-A0A1Z8UPN6-F1
#
_entry.id   AF-A0A1Z8UPN6-F1
#
_cell.length_a   1.000
_cell.length_b   1.000
_cell.length_c   1.000
_cell.angle_alpha   90.00
_cell.angle_beta   90.00
_cell.angle_gamma   90.00
#
_symmetry.space_group_name_H-M   'P 1'
#
loop_
_entity.id
_entity.type
_entity.pdbx_description
1 polymer ?
#
loop_
_entity_poly.entity_id
_entity_poly.type
_entity_poly.pdbx_seq_one_letter_code
_entity_poly.pdbx_strand_id
1 'polypeptide(L)' 'MEENKSKIRAHDAIVGILYLISAGLTFYTANLSFLWIAAGVGGLQIISPFTKFCPVYFVLNKLMPTSTPIQNGK' A
#
# COMPACT_ATOMS: atom_id res chain seq x y z
N MET A 1 -4.63 18.69 9.06
CA MET A 1 -3.69 17.83 9.83
C MET A 1 -4.32 16.47 10.18
N GLU A 2 -5.60 16.40 10.55
CA GLU A 2 -6.29 15.12 10.85
C GLU A 2 -6.50 14.22 9.62
N GLU A 3 -6.92 14.79 8.48
CA GLU A 3 -7.17 13.99 7.27
C GLU A 3 -5.90 13.28 6.75
N ASN A 4 -4.72 13.87 6.94
CA ASN A 4 -3.46 13.25 6.56
C ASN A 4 -3.16 12.00 7.42
N LYS A 5 -3.49 12.05 8.72
CA LYS A 5 -3.37 10.88 9.60
C LYS A 5 -4.34 9.78 9.17
N SER A 6 -5.57 10.14 8.77
CA SER A 6 -6.55 9.19 8.22
C SER A 6 -6.04 8.51 6.95
N LYS A 7 -5.43 9.29 6.03
CA LYS A 7 -4.84 8.77 4.78
C LYS A 7 -3.71 7.77 5.05
N ILE A 8 -2.81 8.07 5.99
CA ILE A 8 -1.73 7.15 6.38
C ILE A 8 -2.30 5.87 6.99
N ARG A 9 -3.28 5.98 7.90
CA ARG A 9 -3.94 4.80 8.50
C ARG A 9 -4.64 3.92 7.46
N ALA A 10 -5.31 4.54 6.48
CA ALA A 10 -5.95 3.82 5.40
C ALA A 10 -4.93 3.12 4.51
N HIS A 11 -3.80 3.77 4.21
CA HIS A 11 -2.69 3.15 3.50
C HIS A 11 -2.16 1.92 4.24
N ASP A 12 -1.86 2.05 5.53
CA ASP A 12 -1.30 0.96 6.33
C ASP A 12 -2.28 -0.22 6.46
N ALA A 13 -3.58 0.06 6.58
CA ALA A 13 -4.61 -0.97 6.58
C ALA A 13 -4.65 -1.73 5.25
N ILE A 14 -4.62 -1.03 4.12
CA ILE A 14 -4.64 -1.65 2.77
C ILE A 14 -3.40 -2.53 2.57
N VAL A 15 -2.22 -2.00 2.88
CA VAL A 15 -0.95 -2.75 2.76
C VAL A 15 -0.96 -3.98 3.68
N GLY A 16 -1.37 -3.82 4.94
CA GLY A 16 -1.45 -4.91 5.90
C GLY A 16 -2.40 -6.03 5.44
N ILE A 17 -3.56 -5.66 4.89
CA ILE A 17 -4.52 -6.62 4.32
C ILE A 17 -3.89 -7.37 3.13
N LEU A 18 -3.17 -6.68 2.24
CA LEU A 18 -2.50 -7.33 1.10
C LEU A 18 -1.45 -8.35 1.56
N TYR A 19 -0.68 -8.06 2.62
CA TYR A 19 0.24 -9.02 3.21
C TYR A 19 -0.49 -10.22 3.82
N LEU A 20 -1.58 -10.00 4.55
CA LEU A 20 -2.39 -11.08 5.12
C LEU A 20 -3.03 -11.95 4.03
N ILE A 21 -3.50 -11.36 2.94
CA ILE A 21 -4.01 -12.10 1.77
C ILE A 21 -2.91 -12.93 1.14
N SER A 22 -1.72 -12.36 0.94
CA SER A 22 -0.56 -13.07 0.38
C SER A 22 -0.17 -14.27 1.24
N ALA A 23 -0.01 -14.07 2.56
CA ALA A 23 0.30 -15.13 3.50
C ALA A 23 -0.83 -16.17 3.57
N GLY A 24 -2.07 -15.73 3.71
CA GLY A 24 -3.25 -16.59 3.78
C GLY A 24 -3.41 -17.48 2.55
N LEU A 25 -3.25 -16.92 1.34
CA LEU A 25 -3.28 -17.69 0.10
C LEU A 25 -2.12 -18.69 0.03
N THR A 26 -0.92 -18.29 0.45
CA THR A 26 0.26 -19.18 0.51
C THR A 26 -0.02 -20.39 1.39
N PHE A 27 -0.53 -20.18 2.60
CA PHE A 27 -0.83 -21.28 3.53
C PHE A 27 -2.04 -22.11 3.10
N TYR A 28 -3.09 -21.49 2.59
CA TYR A 28 -4.32 -22.17 2.18
C TYR A 28 -4.11 -23.08 0.98
N THR A 29 -3.26 -22.68 0.03
CA THR A 29 -3.03 -23.41 -1.23
C THR A 29 -1.70 -24.17 -1.26
N ALA A 30 -0.87 -24.03 -0.22
CA ALA A 30 0.53 -24.49 -0.20
C ALA A 30 1.38 -24.00 -1.40
N ASN A 31 0.97 -22.89 -2.04
CA ASN A 31 1.63 -22.35 -3.22
C ASN A 31 2.43 -21.09 -2.88
N LEU A 32 3.76 -21.22 -2.95
CA LEU A 32 4.69 -20.12 -2.67
C LEU A 32 4.61 -18.96 -3.68
N SER A 33 3.97 -19.16 -4.83
CA SER A 33 3.79 -18.09 -5.82
C SER A 33 3.01 -16.90 -5.25
N PHE A 34 2.16 -17.12 -4.24
CA PHE A 34 1.42 -16.03 -3.60
C PHE A 34 2.30 -15.09 -2.78
N LEU A 35 3.53 -15.48 -2.42
CA LEU A 35 4.51 -14.60 -1.80
C LEU A 35 4.96 -13.47 -2.73
N TRP A 36 4.82 -13.63 -4.06
CA TRP A 36 5.10 -12.53 -5.00
C TRP A 36 4.20 -11.32 -4.78
N ILE A 37 3.00 -11.50 -4.23
CA ILE A 37 2.13 -10.39 -3.83
C ILE A 37 2.82 -9.58 -2.72
N ALA A 38 3.26 -10.24 -1.64
CA ALA A 38 3.99 -9.58 -0.57
C ALA A 38 5.31 -8.96 -1.05
N ALA A 39 6.06 -9.66 -1.89
CA ALA A 39 7.30 -9.14 -2.45
C ALA A 39 7.07 -7.89 -3.32
N GLY A 40 6.03 -7.89 -4.15
CA GLY A 40 5.65 -6.73 -4.97
C GLY A 40 5.21 -5.54 -4.13
N VAL A 41 4.31 -5.76 -3.16
CA VAL A 41 3.84 -4.71 -2.24
C VAL A 41 4.99 -4.14 -1.41
N GLY A 42 5.83 -5.00 -0.83
CA GLY A 42 6.98 -4.58 -0.04
C GLY A 42 8.05 -3.87 -0.87
N GLY A 43 8.35 -4.36 -2.06
CA GLY A 43 9.27 -3.72 -3.00
C GLY A 43 8.80 -2.32 -3.38
N LEU A 44 7.52 -2.16 -3.74
CA LEU A 44 6.91 -0.85 -4.00
C LEU A 44 7.02 0.07 -2.78
N GLN A 45 6.79 -0.45 -1.58
CA GLN A 45 6.83 0.34 -0.36
C GLN A 45 8.25 0.82 -0.02
N ILE A 46 9.27 -0.01 -0.24
CA ILE A 46 10.69 0.34 -0.09
C ILE A 46 11.12 1.38 -1.12
N ILE A 47 10.66 1.26 -2.37
CA ILE A 47 11.03 2.20 -3.46
C ILE A 47 10.28 3.53 -3.33
N SER A 48 9.08 3.53 -2.74
CA SER A 48 8.19 4.70 -2.67
C SER A 48 8.77 5.97 -2.04
N PRO A 49 9.71 5.96 -1.07
CA PRO A 49 10.33 7.17 -0.55
C PRO A 49 11.25 7.82 -1.60
N PHE A 50 11.84 7.03 -2.49
CA PHE A 50 12.76 7.50 -3.53
C PHE A 50 12.02 8.00 -4.76
N THR A 51 11.01 7.25 -5.23
CA THR A 51 10.20 7.63 -6.39
C THR A 51 9.11 8.63 -6.06
N LYS A 52 8.85 8.84 -4.76
CA LYS A 52 7.73 9.62 -4.23
C LYS A 52 6.38 9.17 -4.81
N PHE A 53 6.29 7.91 -5.21
CA PHE A 53 5.10 7.31 -5.81
C PHE A 53 4.78 6.00 -5.10
N CYS A 54 3.55 5.90 -4.61
CA CYS A 54 2.96 4.68 -4.11
C CYS A 54 1.57 4.53 -4.75
N PRO A 55 1.26 3.41 -5.43
CA PRO A 55 -0.04 3.19 -6.05
C PRO A 55 -1.22 3.37 -5.08
N VAL A 56 -1.04 2.96 -3.82
CA VAL A 56 -2.06 3.11 -2.78
C VAL A 56 -2.31 4.59 -2.48
N TYR A 57 -1.26 5.40 -2.29
CA TYR A 57 -1.42 6.84 -2.08
C TYR A 57 -1.95 7.57 -3.31
N PHE A 58 -1.63 7.11 -4.52
CA PHE A 58 -2.24 7.65 -5.75
C PHE A 58 -3.77 7.48 -5.73
N VAL A 59 -4.25 6.29 -5.40
CA VAL A 59 -5.70 6.02 -5.27
C VAL A 59 -6.31 6.82 -4.12
N LEU A 60 -5.67 6.83 -2.95
CA LEU A 60 -6.17 7.58 -1.78
C LEU A 60 -6.22 9.09 -2.01
N ASN A 61 -5.27 9.66 -2.74
CA ASN A 61 -5.30 11.08 -3.13
C ASN A 61 -6.50 11.41 -4.02
N LYS A 62 -6.93 10.45 -4.87
CA LYS A 62 -8.11 10.61 -5.72
C LYS A 62 -9.43 10.45 -4.96
N LEU A 63 -9.47 9.53 -3.98
CA LEU A 63 -10.65 9.29 -3.14
C LEU A 63 -10.84 10.35 -2.04
N MET A 64 -9.76 10.99 -1.59
CA MET A 64 -9.76 12.00 -0.52
C MET A 64 -9.18 13.34 -1.03
N PRO A 65 -9.84 14.02 -2.00
CA PRO A 65 -9.29 15.22 -2.65
C PRO A 65 -9.19 16.45 -1.73
N THR A 66 -9.90 16.47 -0.60
CA THR A 66 -9.87 17.57 0.39
C THR A 66 -8.59 17.57 1.24
N SER A 67 -7.92 16.43 1.31
CA SER A 67 -6.74 16.22 2.13
C SER A 67 -5.45 16.50 1.36
N THR A 68 -4.37 16.88 2.08
CA THR A 68 -3.11 17.18 1.38
C THR A 68 -2.58 15.91 0.67
N PRO A 69 -2.12 16.04 -0.59
CA PRO A 69 -1.65 14.89 -1.34
C PRO A 69 -0.33 14.37 -0.77
N ILE A 70 -0.27 13.06 -0.51
CA ILE A 70 0.93 12.35 -0.02
C ILE A 70 1.51 11.57 -1.20
N GLN A 71 2.84 11.59 -1.37
CA GLN A 71 3.56 10.83 -2.42
C GLN A 71 2.92 10.99 -3.82
N ASN A 72 2.89 12.23 -4.32
CA ASN A 72 2.28 12.59 -5.62
C ASN A 72 3.29 12.72 -6.78
N GLY A 73 4.53 12.23 -6.62
CA GLY A 73 5.57 12.32 -7.64
C GLY A 73 6.27 13.68 -7.78
N LYS A 74 5.95 14.69 -6.96
CA LYS A 74 6.71 15.95 -6.89
C LYS A 74 7.84 15.89 -5.87
#